data_AF-A0AAV2UU37-F1
#
_entry.id   AF-A0AAV2UU37-F1
#
_cell.length_a   1.000
_cell.length_b   1.000
_cell.length_c   1.000
_cell.angle_alpha   90.00
_cell.angle_beta   90.00
_cell.angle_gamma   90.00
#
_symmetry.space_group_name_H-M   'P 1'
#
loop_
_entity.id
_entity.type
_entity.pdbx_description
1 polymer ?
#
loop_
_entity_poly.entity_id
_entity_poly.type
_entity_poly.pdbx_seq_one_letter_code
_entity_poly.pdbx_strand_id
1 'polypeptide(L)'
;MRGKREFLKHEYSPGHWSIDYTRAGTSIAVITVRNKYHYSVILNPTDCRGYRIIIRYLNEGDSSLSSAFNRPYTVSEQRGLNDVASLMTQVYEKLGLIVQFSQLGNNSQSFDKETGITLIGSEEEPSMLHLHMWGRGDPDMEYIAGVPLRGPEPGLMFDLIAKNKTHPINQHAIKWNEEELQACLAMFKLKLAEYVNSPEFTEEFGDTLKVTIHDKKDLGEEKESGFGFFHKMKPSSDDVTTLEKAVTPKDGKINSL
;
A
#
# COMPACT_ATOMS: atom_id res chain seq x y z
N MET A 1 -9.15 -18.44 32.71
CA MET A 1 -10.05 -17.77 31.74
C MET A 1 -9.42 -17.89 30.36
N ARG A 2 -10.08 -18.51 29.38
CA ARG A 2 -9.60 -18.49 27.98
C ARG A 2 -9.80 -17.08 27.44
N GLY A 3 -8.76 -16.46 26.88
CA GLY A 3 -8.84 -15.10 26.36
C GLY A 3 -10.02 -14.93 25.40
N LYS A 4 -10.88 -13.95 25.69
CA LYS A 4 -12.05 -13.64 24.87
C LYS A 4 -11.58 -12.81 23.68
N ARG A 5 -11.97 -13.21 22.47
CA ARG A 5 -11.64 -12.53 21.22
C ARG A 5 -12.86 -11.83 20.68
N GLU A 6 -12.76 -10.54 20.43
CA GLU A 6 -13.83 -9.71 19.88
C GLU A 6 -13.40 -9.07 18.55
N PHE A 7 -14.38 -8.77 17.71
CA PHE A 7 -14.19 -8.15 16.41
C PHE A 7 -14.90 -6.81 16.38
N LEU A 8 -14.19 -5.76 15.98
CA LEU A 8 -14.74 -4.42 15.91
C LEU A 8 -15.83 -4.34 14.84
N LYS A 9 -17.02 -3.90 15.25
CA LYS A 9 -18.12 -3.52 14.33
C LYS A 9 -17.96 -2.04 13.99
N HIS A 10 -17.39 -1.75 12.82
CA HIS A 10 -17.14 -0.40 12.35
C HIS A 10 -17.29 -0.34 10.83
N GLU A 11 -17.77 0.77 10.31
CA GLU A 11 -17.94 1.03 8.88
C GLU A 11 -16.86 2.00 8.41
N TYR A 12 -15.99 1.53 7.51
CA TYR A 12 -14.91 2.36 6.95
C TYR A 12 -15.42 3.13 5.73
N SER A 13 -14.96 4.37 5.59
CA SER A 13 -15.26 5.20 4.41
C SER A 13 -14.86 4.50 3.11
N PRO A 14 -15.65 4.61 2.01
CA PRO A 14 -15.27 4.09 0.69
C PRO A 14 -13.91 4.59 0.19
N GLY A 15 -13.53 5.82 0.58
CA GLY A 15 -12.22 6.41 0.28
C GLY A 15 -11.11 6.00 1.24
N HIS A 16 -11.37 5.12 2.22
CA HIS A 16 -10.36 4.62 3.12
C HIS A 16 -9.32 3.79 2.35
N TRP A 17 -8.05 3.90 2.72
CA TRP A 17 -6.93 3.25 1.99
C TRP A 17 -7.04 1.72 1.94
N SER A 18 -7.78 1.11 2.87
CA SER A 18 -8.04 -0.33 2.85
C SER A 18 -9.08 -0.72 1.79
N ILE A 19 -9.92 0.18 1.32
CA ILE A 19 -10.91 -0.09 0.27
C ILE A 19 -10.32 0.34 -1.08
N ASP A 20 -9.86 1.58 -1.15
CA ASP A 20 -9.14 2.13 -2.31
C ASP A 20 -7.63 1.87 -2.20
N TYR A 21 -7.25 0.60 -2.31
CA TYR A 21 -5.88 0.12 -2.06
C TYR A 21 -4.88 0.48 -3.17
N THR A 22 -5.36 0.80 -4.36
CA THR A 22 -4.54 1.15 -5.52
C THR A 22 -4.08 2.60 -5.49
N ARG A 23 -4.77 3.49 -4.78
CA ARG A 23 -4.45 4.93 -4.68
C ARG A 23 -3.03 5.23 -4.22
N ALA A 24 -2.40 4.35 -3.45
CA ALA A 24 -1.00 4.51 -3.05
C ALA A 24 -0.01 4.40 -4.23
N GLY A 25 -0.46 3.99 -5.41
CA GLY A 25 0.37 3.90 -6.61
C GLY A 25 1.37 2.76 -6.60
N THR A 26 1.20 1.78 -5.70
CA THR A 26 2.17 0.67 -5.49
C THR A 26 1.67 -0.69 -5.97
N SER A 27 0.60 -0.72 -6.77
CA SER A 27 -0.01 -1.99 -7.20
C SER A 27 0.83 -2.73 -8.23
N ILE A 28 1.07 -4.01 -7.97
CA ILE A 28 1.74 -4.94 -8.89
C ILE A 28 0.68 -5.71 -9.68
N ALA A 29 -0.20 -6.44 -9.00
CA ALA A 29 -1.18 -7.32 -9.63
C ALA A 29 -2.38 -7.60 -8.72
N VAL A 30 -3.47 -8.06 -9.35
CA VAL A 30 -4.55 -8.81 -8.70
C VAL A 30 -4.46 -10.27 -9.14
N ILE A 31 -4.59 -11.18 -8.19
CA ILE A 31 -4.47 -12.62 -8.40
C ILE A 31 -5.73 -13.29 -7.90
N THR A 32 -6.38 -14.07 -8.76
CA THR A 32 -7.58 -14.83 -8.44
C THR A 32 -7.23 -16.30 -8.26
N VAL A 33 -7.51 -16.84 -7.09
CA VAL A 33 -7.28 -18.24 -6.73
C VAL A 33 -8.57 -19.03 -6.96
N ARG A 34 -8.48 -20.11 -7.73
CA ARG A 34 -9.58 -21.06 -8.05
C ARG A 34 -10.85 -20.37 -8.53
N ASN A 35 -10.69 -19.32 -9.35
CA ASN A 35 -11.79 -18.52 -9.91
C ASN A 35 -12.72 -17.88 -8.87
N LYS A 36 -12.26 -17.71 -7.62
CA LYS A 36 -13.18 -17.40 -6.52
C LYS A 36 -12.64 -16.37 -5.53
N TYR A 37 -11.39 -16.52 -5.10
CA TYR A 37 -10.81 -15.67 -4.05
C TYR A 37 -9.84 -14.68 -4.68
N HIS A 38 -10.06 -13.39 -4.45
CA HIS A 38 -9.25 -12.34 -5.04
C HIS A 38 -8.23 -11.80 -4.03
N TYR A 39 -7.00 -11.61 -4.49
CA TYR A 39 -5.88 -11.10 -3.68
C TYR A 39 -5.20 -9.97 -4.43
N SER A 40 -4.78 -8.95 -3.71
CA SER A 40 -3.91 -7.88 -4.23
C SER A 40 -2.48 -8.15 -3.82
N VAL A 41 -1.55 -7.79 -4.71
CA VAL A 41 -0.12 -7.74 -4.44
C VAL A 41 0.35 -6.32 -4.73
N ILE A 42 0.86 -5.65 -3.69
CA ILE A 42 1.36 -4.28 -3.78
C ILE A 42 2.73 -4.18 -3.14
N LEU A 43 3.61 -3.28 -3.61
CA LEU A 43 4.74 -2.84 -2.79
C LEU A 43 4.19 -2.11 -1.56
N ASN A 44 4.84 -2.30 -0.41
CA ASN A 44 4.45 -1.63 0.80
C ASN A 44 4.68 -0.11 0.63
N PRO A 45 3.63 0.72 0.72
CA PRO A 45 3.76 2.14 0.40
C PRO A 45 4.58 2.94 1.42
N THR A 46 4.84 2.37 2.60
CA THR A 46 5.47 3.07 3.72
C THR A 46 6.87 2.58 4.07
N ASP A 47 7.32 1.46 3.48
CA ASP A 47 8.63 0.86 3.77
C ASP A 47 9.21 0.16 2.54
N CYS A 48 10.27 0.73 1.96
CA CYS A 48 10.93 0.21 0.77
C CYS A 48 11.98 -0.88 1.07
N ARG A 49 12.37 -1.04 2.34
CA ARG A 49 13.41 -1.98 2.75
C ARG A 49 13.05 -3.41 2.36
N GLY A 50 14.02 -4.14 1.81
CA GLY A 50 13.83 -5.51 1.33
C GLY A 50 12.82 -5.64 0.18
N TYR A 51 12.51 -4.54 -0.51
CA TYR A 51 11.45 -4.45 -1.53
C TYR A 51 10.09 -4.97 -1.06
N ARG A 52 9.78 -4.71 0.21
CA ARG A 52 8.65 -5.34 0.91
C ARG A 52 7.35 -5.23 0.13
N ILE A 53 6.67 -6.36 -0.08
CA ILE A 53 5.30 -6.42 -0.60
C ILE A 53 4.30 -6.70 0.52
N ILE A 54 3.05 -6.34 0.27
CA ILE A 54 1.88 -6.80 1.00
C ILE A 54 1.07 -7.67 0.05
N ILE A 55 0.80 -8.90 0.46
CA ILE A 55 -0.18 -9.78 -0.19
C ILE A 55 -1.42 -9.76 0.67
N ARG A 56 -2.56 -9.38 0.11
CA ARG A 56 -3.79 -9.12 0.88
C ARG A 56 -5.00 -9.72 0.18
N TYR A 57 -5.79 -10.48 0.94
CA TYR A 57 -7.12 -10.91 0.53
C TYR A 57 -8.08 -9.73 0.38
N LEU A 58 -8.74 -9.68 -0.77
CA LEU A 58 -9.70 -8.63 -1.12
C LEU A 58 -11.12 -9.08 -0.76
N ASN A 59 -11.61 -10.12 -1.43
CA ASN A 59 -12.99 -10.60 -1.36
C ASN A 59 -13.15 -11.96 -2.04
N GLU A 60 -14.33 -12.55 -1.87
CA GLU A 60 -14.79 -13.76 -2.56
C GLU A 60 -15.90 -13.39 -3.57
N GLY A 61 -15.71 -13.76 -4.84
CA GLY A 61 -16.66 -13.47 -5.92
C GLY A 61 -17.04 -11.99 -5.96
N ASP A 62 -18.34 -11.70 -5.95
CA ASP A 62 -18.88 -10.33 -6.02
C ASP A 62 -19.04 -9.65 -4.65
N SER A 63 -18.50 -10.23 -3.57
CA SER A 63 -18.63 -9.67 -2.22
C SER A 63 -17.87 -8.34 -2.08
N SER A 64 -18.37 -7.42 -1.26
CA SER A 64 -17.66 -6.16 -0.98
C SER A 64 -16.34 -6.40 -0.23
N LEU A 65 -15.33 -5.52 -0.43
CA LEU A 65 -14.08 -5.56 0.35
C LEU A 65 -14.34 -5.46 1.86
N SER A 66 -15.29 -4.61 2.28
CA SER A 66 -15.64 -4.42 3.68
C SER A 66 -16.15 -5.70 4.34
N SER A 67 -16.78 -6.61 3.58
CA SER A 67 -17.24 -7.90 4.11
C SER A 67 -16.10 -8.86 4.49
N ALA A 68 -14.86 -8.57 4.06
CA ALA A 68 -13.66 -9.32 4.44
C ALA A 68 -12.92 -8.71 5.64
N PHE A 69 -13.40 -7.60 6.21
CA PHE A 69 -12.79 -6.96 7.38
C PHE A 69 -13.32 -7.52 8.69
N ASN A 70 -12.47 -7.48 9.72
CA ASN A 70 -12.87 -7.68 11.12
C ASN A 70 -13.72 -8.94 11.35
N ARG A 71 -13.31 -10.07 10.75
CA ARG A 71 -13.97 -11.36 10.95
C ARG A 71 -12.97 -12.52 10.92
N PRO A 72 -13.36 -13.72 11.37
CA PRO A 72 -12.59 -14.92 11.10
C PRO A 72 -12.46 -15.19 9.59
N TYR A 73 -11.29 -15.70 9.20
CA TYR A 73 -11.04 -16.19 7.85
C TYR A 73 -11.19 -17.70 7.79
N THR A 74 -11.71 -18.19 6.67
CA THR A 74 -11.84 -19.60 6.39
C THR A 74 -10.48 -20.19 6.00
N VAL A 75 -10.35 -21.51 6.10
CA VAL A 75 -9.15 -22.24 5.67
C VAL A 75 -8.89 -22.03 4.17
N SER A 76 -9.94 -21.89 3.35
CA SER A 76 -9.81 -21.64 1.91
C SER A 76 -9.22 -20.26 1.61
N GLU A 77 -9.66 -19.22 2.33
CA GLU A 77 -9.11 -17.87 2.23
C GLU A 77 -7.63 -17.85 2.67
N GLN A 78 -7.31 -18.52 3.79
CA GLN A 78 -5.93 -18.63 4.27
C GLN A 78 -5.03 -19.40 3.29
N ARG A 79 -5.52 -20.51 2.72
CA ARG A 79 -4.77 -21.30 1.75
C ARG A 79 -4.53 -20.51 0.47
N GLY A 80 -5.53 -19.77 -0.02
CA GLY A 80 -5.35 -18.92 -1.19
C GLY A 80 -4.31 -17.82 -0.96
N LEU A 81 -4.28 -17.19 0.22
CA LEU A 81 -3.21 -16.23 0.56
C LEU A 81 -1.83 -16.88 0.48
N ASN A 82 -1.69 -18.10 1.00
CA ASN A 82 -0.42 -18.82 1.00
C ASN A 82 -0.04 -19.32 -0.41
N ASP A 83 -1.00 -19.73 -1.23
CA ASP A 83 -0.75 -20.11 -2.64
C ASP A 83 -0.22 -18.89 -3.42
N VAL A 84 -0.79 -17.69 -3.20
CA VAL A 84 -0.27 -16.44 -3.77
C VAL A 84 1.11 -16.08 -3.22
N ALA A 85 1.37 -16.33 -1.95
CA ALA A 85 2.71 -16.17 -1.38
C ALA A 85 3.73 -17.09 -2.06
N SER A 86 3.42 -18.37 -2.26
CA SER A 86 4.29 -19.33 -2.97
C SER A 86 4.61 -18.89 -4.40
N LEU A 87 3.68 -18.24 -5.10
CA LEU A 87 3.95 -17.60 -6.39
C LEU A 87 4.93 -16.43 -6.23
N MET A 88 4.67 -15.54 -5.27
CA MET A 88 5.48 -14.32 -5.11
C MET A 88 6.90 -14.60 -4.60
N THR A 89 7.17 -15.72 -3.93
CA THR A 89 8.55 -16.10 -3.56
C THR A 89 9.44 -16.25 -4.80
N GLN A 90 8.89 -16.74 -5.91
CA GLN A 90 9.63 -16.94 -7.16
C GLN A 90 10.14 -15.62 -7.75
N VAL A 91 9.43 -14.51 -7.52
CA VAL A 91 9.90 -13.17 -7.92
C VAL A 91 11.17 -12.79 -7.16
N TYR A 92 11.24 -13.05 -5.85
CA TYR A 92 12.43 -12.79 -5.04
C TYR A 92 13.58 -13.74 -5.40
N GLU A 93 13.30 -15.03 -5.61
CA GLU A 93 14.29 -16.01 -6.05
C GLU A 93 14.94 -15.60 -7.39
N LYS A 94 14.13 -15.15 -8.37
CA LYS A 94 14.64 -14.67 -9.67
C LYS A 94 15.46 -13.38 -9.56
N LEU A 95 15.31 -12.62 -8.47
CA LEU A 95 16.16 -11.46 -8.16
C LEU A 95 17.41 -11.85 -7.38
N GLY A 96 17.60 -13.13 -7.04
CA GLY A 96 18.75 -13.60 -6.25
C GLY A 96 18.67 -13.24 -4.77
N LEU A 97 17.46 -13.07 -4.23
CA LEU A 97 17.21 -12.67 -2.84
C LEU A 97 16.77 -13.85 -1.99
N ILE A 98 17.23 -13.90 -0.74
CA ILE A 98 16.70 -14.82 0.27
C ILE A 98 15.31 -14.30 0.68
N VAL A 99 14.26 -15.02 0.31
CA VAL A 99 12.89 -14.62 0.62
C VAL A 99 12.54 -14.87 2.09
N GLN A 100 11.88 -13.90 2.71
CA GLN A 100 11.27 -14.02 4.04
C GLN A 100 9.85 -13.49 3.98
N PHE A 101 8.95 -14.08 4.76
CA PHE A 101 7.58 -13.58 4.89
C PHE A 101 7.04 -13.81 6.29
N SER A 102 6.03 -13.03 6.65
CA SER A 102 5.34 -13.15 7.94
C SER A 102 3.89 -12.70 7.80
N GLN A 103 2.99 -13.57 8.23
CA GLN A 103 1.61 -13.20 8.50
C GLN A 103 1.51 -12.73 9.96
N LEU A 104 1.30 -11.43 10.12
CA LEU A 104 1.06 -10.81 11.43
C LEU A 104 -0.36 -10.21 11.43
N GLY A 105 -0.61 -9.32 12.38
CA GLY A 105 -1.81 -8.49 12.42
C GLY A 105 -1.74 -7.45 13.52
N ASN A 106 -0.53 -7.17 14.02
CA ASN A 106 -0.32 -6.43 15.27
C ASN A 106 -0.88 -5.00 15.20
N ASN A 107 -0.83 -4.38 14.02
CA ASN A 107 -1.28 -3.00 13.82
C ASN A 107 -2.80 -2.85 13.77
N SER A 108 -3.54 -3.95 13.69
CA SER A 108 -5.00 -4.02 13.77
C SER A 108 -5.47 -4.90 14.93
N GLN A 109 -4.62 -5.13 15.93
CA GLN A 109 -4.92 -5.95 17.10
C GLN A 109 -4.53 -5.19 18.38
N SER A 110 -5.39 -5.25 19.39
CA SER A 110 -5.12 -4.67 20.70
C SER A 110 -5.57 -5.62 21.82
N PHE A 111 -5.07 -5.38 23.03
CA PHE A 111 -5.38 -6.20 24.20
C PHE A 111 -5.65 -5.31 25.40
N ASP A 112 -6.82 -5.51 26.00
CA ASP A 112 -7.17 -4.92 27.28
C ASP A 112 -6.80 -5.89 28.41
N LYS A 113 -5.87 -5.46 29.26
CA LYS A 113 -5.37 -6.25 30.38
C LYS A 113 -6.38 -6.38 31.53
N GLU A 114 -7.27 -5.40 31.70
CA GLU A 114 -8.25 -5.41 32.78
C GLU A 114 -9.37 -6.38 32.49
N THR A 115 -9.89 -6.36 31.27
CA THR A 115 -10.99 -7.23 30.84
C THR A 115 -10.51 -8.58 30.29
N GLY A 116 -9.23 -8.69 29.89
CA GLY A 116 -8.67 -9.88 29.25
C GLY A 116 -9.16 -10.10 27.82
N ILE A 117 -9.66 -9.05 27.16
CA ILE A 117 -10.21 -9.10 25.80
C ILE A 117 -9.13 -8.73 24.78
N THR A 118 -8.97 -9.56 23.75
CA THR A 118 -8.24 -9.19 22.53
C THR A 118 -9.25 -8.67 21.51
N LEU A 119 -9.06 -7.42 21.08
CA LEU A 119 -9.88 -6.79 20.05
C LEU A 119 -9.17 -6.87 18.69
N ILE A 120 -9.92 -7.27 17.66
CA ILE A 120 -9.49 -7.37 16.27
C ILE A 120 -10.19 -6.30 15.44
N GLY A 121 -9.39 -5.44 14.82
CA GLY A 121 -9.84 -4.20 14.15
C GLY A 121 -9.69 -2.97 15.03
N SER A 122 -9.55 -1.82 14.40
CA SER A 122 -9.49 -0.48 15.02
C SER A 122 -10.25 0.52 14.14
N GLU A 123 -10.50 1.73 14.63
CA GLU A 123 -11.14 2.78 13.81
C GLU A 123 -10.24 3.21 12.65
N GLU A 124 -8.91 3.21 12.85
CA GLU A 124 -7.94 3.65 11.84
C GLU A 124 -7.51 2.55 10.85
N GLU A 125 -7.56 1.29 11.28
CA GLU A 125 -7.07 0.16 10.49
C GLU A 125 -7.96 -1.09 10.69
N PRO A 126 -8.67 -1.54 9.64
CA PRO A 126 -9.37 -2.81 9.68
C PRO A 126 -8.37 -3.96 9.78
N SER A 127 -8.77 -5.00 10.50
CA SER A 127 -8.08 -6.28 10.40
C SER A 127 -8.40 -6.92 9.05
N MET A 128 -7.35 -7.20 8.29
CA MET A 128 -7.38 -7.82 6.97
C MET A 128 -6.54 -9.10 6.98
N LEU A 129 -6.94 -10.11 6.21
CA LEU A 129 -6.10 -11.26 5.93
C LEU A 129 -5.00 -10.82 4.96
N HIS A 130 -3.79 -10.64 5.48
CA HIS A 130 -2.65 -10.23 4.70
C HIS A 130 -1.35 -10.74 5.31
N LEU A 131 -0.30 -10.73 4.51
CA LEU A 131 1.06 -11.00 4.96
C LEU A 131 2.05 -10.05 4.32
N HIS A 132 3.21 -9.93 4.94
CA HIS A 132 4.36 -9.21 4.42
C HIS A 132 5.36 -10.20 3.86
N MET A 133 5.98 -9.87 2.73
CA MET A 133 7.08 -10.62 2.15
C MET A 133 8.17 -9.64 1.70
N TRP A 134 9.44 -10.02 1.87
CA TRP A 134 10.60 -9.19 1.55
C TRP A 134 11.81 -10.06 1.23
N GLY A 135 12.81 -9.46 0.58
CA GLY A 135 14.09 -10.09 0.28
C GLY A 135 15.17 -9.72 1.29
N ARG A 136 16.13 -10.63 1.47
CA ARG A 136 17.38 -10.42 2.21
C ARG A 136 18.58 -10.71 1.31
N GLY A 137 19.64 -9.95 1.51
CA GLY A 137 20.84 -9.94 0.70
C GLY A 137 21.76 -8.83 1.21
N ASP A 138 22.77 -8.46 0.43
CA ASP A 138 23.60 -7.29 0.71
C ASP A 138 22.73 -6.02 0.71
N PRO A 139 22.60 -5.28 1.84
CA PRO A 139 21.75 -4.10 1.92
C PRO A 139 22.11 -2.97 0.95
N ASP A 140 23.39 -2.86 0.57
CA ASP A 140 23.87 -1.78 -0.31
C ASP A 140 23.82 -2.19 -1.79
N MET A 141 23.59 -3.47 -2.10
CA MET A 141 23.52 -3.97 -3.46
C MET A 141 22.20 -3.59 -4.15
N GLU A 142 22.33 -3.15 -5.39
CA GLU A 142 21.22 -2.88 -6.30
C GLU A 142 20.78 -4.15 -7.04
N TYR A 143 20.12 -5.06 -6.34
CA TYR A 143 19.48 -6.24 -6.96
C TYR A 143 18.44 -5.84 -8.03
N ILE A 144 17.88 -4.63 -7.89
CA ILE A 144 17.14 -3.92 -8.92
C ILE A 144 17.94 -2.65 -9.20
N ALA A 145 18.37 -2.44 -10.44
CA ALA A 145 19.20 -1.30 -10.80
C ALA A 145 18.56 0.03 -10.36
N GLY A 146 19.35 0.89 -9.71
CA GLY A 146 18.91 2.17 -9.15
C GLY A 146 18.11 2.07 -7.84
N VAL A 147 17.99 0.88 -7.24
CA VAL A 147 17.29 0.69 -5.96
C VAL A 147 18.15 -0.19 -5.05
N PRO A 148 18.72 0.34 -3.96
CA PRO A 148 19.41 -0.49 -2.98
C PRO A 148 18.40 -1.31 -2.17
N LEU A 149 18.76 -2.55 -1.82
CA LEU A 149 17.89 -3.47 -1.07
C LEU A 149 17.52 -2.92 0.31
N ARG A 150 18.48 -2.29 1.00
CA ARG A 150 18.38 -1.82 2.38
C ARG A 150 18.01 -2.95 3.35
N GLY A 151 17.54 -2.56 4.54
CA GLY A 151 17.30 -3.49 5.64
C GLY A 151 18.60 -3.89 6.34
N PRO A 152 18.51 -4.68 7.41
CA PRO A 152 19.70 -5.16 8.12
C PRO A 152 20.41 -6.27 7.33
N GLU A 153 21.72 -6.36 7.52
CA GLU A 153 22.55 -7.43 6.96
C GLU A 153 21.96 -8.84 7.23
N PRO A 154 22.12 -9.80 6.31
CA PRO A 154 21.69 -11.18 6.53
C PRO A 154 22.27 -11.76 7.82
N GLY A 155 21.46 -12.54 8.54
CA GLY A 155 21.77 -13.03 9.88
C GLY A 155 21.11 -12.24 11.00
N LEU A 156 20.76 -10.97 10.76
CA LEU A 156 19.96 -10.15 11.70
C LEU A 156 18.45 -10.28 11.44
N MET A 157 17.66 -10.11 12.50
CA MET A 157 16.20 -10.04 12.40
C MET A 157 15.76 -8.77 11.68
N PHE A 158 14.85 -8.91 10.71
CA PHE A 158 14.22 -7.78 10.04
C PHE A 158 13.00 -7.32 10.83
N ASP A 159 12.98 -6.07 11.29
CA ASP A 159 11.83 -5.53 12.02
C ASP A 159 10.80 -4.91 11.06
N LEU A 160 9.60 -5.50 11.02
CA LEU A 160 8.47 -5.06 10.19
C LEU A 160 7.70 -3.86 10.76
N ILE A 161 8.07 -3.40 11.96
CA ILE A 161 7.53 -2.24 12.67
C ILE A 161 6.08 -2.44 13.13
N ALA A 162 5.91 -2.84 14.39
CA ALA A 162 4.63 -2.74 15.09
C ALA A 162 4.38 -1.28 15.54
N LYS A 163 3.16 -0.76 15.38
CA LYS A 163 2.78 0.60 15.86
C LYS A 163 2.93 0.72 17.38
N ASN A 164 2.46 -0.29 18.11
CA ASN A 164 2.57 -0.37 19.56
C ASN A 164 3.88 -1.06 19.97
N LYS A 165 4.70 -0.40 20.80
CA LYS A 165 5.98 -0.92 21.30
C LYS A 165 6.15 -0.55 22.77
N THR A 166 6.73 -1.46 23.56
CA THR A 166 7.04 -1.19 24.98
C THR A 166 8.36 -0.43 25.17
N HIS A 167 9.24 -0.45 24.17
CA HIS A 167 10.53 0.22 24.18
C HIS A 167 10.88 0.71 22.76
N PRO A 168 11.73 1.74 22.63
CA PRO A 168 12.25 2.18 21.34
C PRO A 168 13.04 1.07 20.63
N ILE A 169 13.04 1.09 19.30
CA ILE A 169 13.81 0.19 18.45
C ILE A 169 14.70 1.01 17.50
N ASN A 170 15.80 0.42 17.06
CA ASN A 170 16.75 1.09 16.17
C ASN A 170 16.31 1.06 14.70
N GLN A 171 15.60 0.00 14.28
CA GLN A 171 15.08 -0.09 12.92
C GLN A 171 13.83 0.77 12.76
N HIS A 172 13.70 1.41 11.60
CA HIS A 172 12.53 2.18 11.23
C HIS A 172 12.20 1.96 9.76
N ALA A 173 10.94 2.20 9.39
CA ALA A 173 10.52 2.16 7.99
C ALA A 173 11.23 3.25 7.19
N ILE A 174 11.53 2.97 5.92
CA ILE A 174 12.13 3.95 4.99
C ILE A 174 11.13 4.19 3.87
N LYS A 175 10.72 5.45 3.67
CA LYS A 175 9.79 5.82 2.61
C LYS A 175 10.42 5.58 1.23
N TRP A 176 9.58 5.27 0.27
CA TRP A 176 9.99 5.22 -1.13
C TRP A 176 10.44 6.59 -1.63
N ASN A 177 11.57 6.61 -2.33
CA ASN A 177 11.83 7.61 -3.35
C ASN A 177 10.97 7.29 -4.59
N GLU A 178 10.50 8.31 -5.31
CA GLU A 178 9.58 8.13 -6.44
C GLU A 178 10.22 7.33 -7.59
N GLU A 179 11.45 7.65 -7.97
CA GLU A 179 12.16 6.97 -9.06
C GLU A 179 12.44 5.51 -8.70
N GLU A 180 12.88 5.27 -7.46
CA GLU A 180 13.11 3.94 -6.91
C GLU A 180 11.83 3.09 -6.92
N LEU A 181 10.70 3.68 -6.53
CA LEU A 181 9.40 3.00 -6.54
C LEU A 181 9.03 2.57 -7.96
N GLN A 182 9.18 3.46 -8.94
CA GLN A 182 8.85 3.12 -10.32
C GLN A 182 9.75 1.99 -10.86
N ALA A 183 11.06 2.06 -10.59
CA ALA A 183 12.01 1.01 -10.98
C ALA A 183 11.68 -0.34 -10.32
N CYS A 184 11.38 -0.33 -9.02
CA CYS A 184 11.00 -1.52 -8.28
C CYS A 184 9.67 -2.12 -8.79
N LEU A 185 8.64 -1.29 -9.03
CA LEU A 185 7.36 -1.73 -9.58
C LEU A 185 7.54 -2.37 -10.95
N ALA A 186 8.29 -1.73 -11.84
CA ALA A 186 8.53 -2.23 -13.19
C ALA A 186 9.22 -3.60 -13.15
N MET A 187 10.23 -3.75 -12.29
CA MET A 187 10.95 -5.01 -12.16
C MET A 187 10.10 -6.13 -11.55
N PHE A 188 9.32 -5.86 -10.51
CA PHE A 188 8.41 -6.85 -9.93
C PHE A 188 7.36 -7.32 -10.94
N LYS A 189 6.77 -6.39 -11.70
CA LYS A 189 5.80 -6.72 -12.76
C LYS A 189 6.45 -7.55 -13.86
N LEU A 190 7.65 -7.17 -14.30
CA LEU A 190 8.40 -7.91 -15.31
C LEU A 190 8.72 -9.34 -14.86
N LYS A 191 9.27 -9.52 -13.65
CA LYS A 191 9.65 -10.84 -13.13
C LYS A 191 8.44 -11.73 -12.87
N LEU A 192 7.34 -11.15 -12.41
CA LEU A 192 6.06 -11.85 -12.30
C LEU A 192 5.54 -12.29 -13.68
N ALA A 193 5.56 -11.40 -14.68
CA ALA A 193 5.13 -11.72 -16.04
C ALA A 193 5.98 -12.81 -16.69
N GLU A 194 7.30 -12.75 -16.52
CA GLU A 194 8.23 -13.79 -17.00
C GLU A 194 7.90 -15.15 -16.40
N TYR A 195 7.60 -15.21 -15.09
CA TYR A 195 7.31 -16.46 -14.40
C TYR A 195 5.91 -16.99 -14.74
N VAL A 196 4.87 -16.14 -14.77
CA VAL A 196 3.50 -16.56 -15.11
C VAL A 196 3.40 -17.16 -16.52
N ASN A 197 4.26 -16.72 -17.45
CA ASN A 197 4.30 -17.26 -18.82
C ASN A 197 5.25 -18.47 -18.97
N SER A 198 5.83 -18.98 -17.87
CA SER A 198 6.81 -20.06 -17.93
C SER A 198 6.19 -21.46 -17.77
N PRO A 199 6.85 -22.52 -18.26
CA PRO A 199 6.42 -23.89 -18.03
C PRO A 199 6.31 -24.25 -16.56
N GLU A 200 7.25 -23.80 -15.73
CA GLU A 200 7.30 -24.09 -14.29
C GLU A 200 6.07 -23.57 -13.56
N PHE A 201 5.55 -22.39 -13.95
CA PHE A 201 4.30 -21.89 -13.39
C PHE A 201 3.11 -22.77 -13.77
N THR A 202 3.05 -23.23 -15.02
CA THR A 202 1.96 -24.09 -15.50
C THR A 202 2.01 -25.46 -14.82
N GLU A 203 3.20 -26.01 -14.60
CA GLU A 203 3.41 -27.29 -13.91
C GLU A 203 2.98 -27.22 -12.44
N GLU A 204 3.35 -26.15 -11.72
CA GLU A 204 3.06 -26.00 -10.29
C GLU A 204 1.61 -25.57 -10.03
N PHE A 205 1.12 -24.57 -10.76
CA PHE A 205 -0.15 -23.91 -10.46
C PHE A 205 -1.28 -24.28 -11.43
N GLY A 206 -0.97 -24.72 -12.65
CA GLY A 206 -1.97 -24.98 -13.69
C GLY A 206 -3.00 -23.85 -13.80
N ASP A 207 -4.29 -24.19 -13.78
CA ASP A 207 -5.40 -23.23 -13.81
C ASP A 207 -5.79 -22.66 -12.43
N THR A 208 -5.00 -22.95 -11.38
CA THR A 208 -5.33 -22.57 -10.00
C THR A 208 -5.22 -21.06 -9.79
N LEU A 209 -4.22 -20.41 -10.40
CA LEU A 209 -3.93 -18.99 -10.23
C LEU A 209 -4.15 -18.24 -11.54
N LYS A 210 -5.00 -17.21 -11.51
CA LYS A 210 -5.17 -16.26 -12.61
C LYS A 210 -4.59 -14.92 -12.21
N VAL A 211 -3.57 -14.46 -12.94
CA VAL A 211 -2.82 -13.25 -12.62
C VAL A 211 -3.19 -12.13 -13.59
N THR A 212 -3.54 -10.96 -13.05
CA THR A 212 -3.73 -9.72 -13.80
C THR A 212 -2.75 -8.69 -13.29
N ILE A 213 -1.71 -8.43 -14.07
CA ILE A 213 -0.69 -7.42 -13.76
C ILE A 213 -1.29 -6.04 -14.07
N HIS A 214 -1.20 -5.10 -13.12
CA HIS A 214 -1.78 -3.78 -13.28
C HIS A 214 -0.88 -2.89 -14.12
N ASP A 215 -1.41 -2.28 -15.18
CA ASP A 215 -0.70 -1.23 -15.90
C ASP A 215 -0.96 0.14 -15.26
N LYS A 216 -0.07 1.09 -15.52
CA LYS A 216 -0.21 2.48 -15.00
C LYS A 216 -1.50 3.16 -15.51
N LYS A 217 -2.04 2.70 -16.64
CA LYS A 217 -3.30 3.19 -17.23
C LYS A 217 -4.55 2.71 -16.47
N ASP A 218 -4.48 1.55 -15.82
CA ASP A 218 -5.60 0.98 -15.07
C ASP A 218 -5.82 1.67 -13.71
N LEU A 219 -4.88 2.53 -13.32
CA LEU A 219 -4.88 3.26 -12.05
C LEU A 219 -5.41 4.70 -12.19
N GLY A 220 -5.92 5.08 -13.37
CA GLY A 220 -6.31 6.44 -13.71
C GLY A 220 -7.60 6.53 -14.52
N GLU A 221 -8.74 6.17 -13.92
CA GLU A 221 -9.98 6.91 -14.16
C GLU A 221 -10.25 7.76 -12.91
N GLU A 222 -9.67 8.95 -12.88
CA GLU A 222 -10.31 10.04 -12.13
C GLU A 222 -11.69 10.19 -12.77
N LYS A 223 -12.72 9.66 -12.11
CA LYS A 223 -14.05 10.21 -12.30
C LYS A 223 -13.94 11.67 -11.88
N GLU A 224 -13.82 12.57 -12.85
CA GLU A 224 -14.21 13.96 -12.67
C GLU A 224 -15.64 13.91 -12.11
N SER A 225 -15.75 13.98 -10.79
CA SER A 225 -17.01 14.28 -10.15
C SER A 225 -17.35 15.69 -10.59
N GLY A 226 -18.23 15.79 -11.59
CA GLY A 226 -18.80 17.04 -12.04
C GLY A 226 -19.43 17.78 -10.86
N PHE A 227 -18.67 18.71 -10.30
CA PHE A 227 -19.15 19.88 -9.59
C PHE A 227 -18.18 21.02 -9.91
N GLY A 228 -18.27 21.49 -11.15
CA GLY A 228 -17.70 22.76 -11.56
C GLY A 228 -18.36 23.88 -10.78
N PHE A 229 -17.66 24.41 -9.77
CA PHE A 229 -18.00 25.67 -9.12
C PHE A 229 -16.76 26.54 -8.97
N PHE A 230 -16.16 26.91 -10.10
CA PHE A 230 -15.35 28.12 -10.21
C PHE A 230 -15.81 28.91 -11.44
N HIS A 231 -16.83 29.73 -11.24
CA HIS A 231 -17.14 30.79 -12.19
C HIS A 231 -16.06 31.88 -12.06
N LYS A 232 -15.10 31.86 -12.97
CA LYS A 232 -14.29 33.02 -13.32
C LYS A 232 -15.24 34.07 -13.93
N MET A 233 -15.63 35.08 -13.16
CA MET A 233 -16.12 36.33 -13.76
C MET A 233 -14.95 37.29 -13.93
N LYS A 234 -14.65 37.59 -15.21
CA LYS A 234 -13.81 38.73 -15.62
C LYS A 234 -14.53 40.03 -15.24
N PRO A 235 -13.81 41.11 -14.92
CA PRO A 235 -14.40 42.42 -14.68
C PRO A 235 -14.83 43.05 -16.01
N SER A 236 -16.09 43.48 -16.09
CA SER A 236 -16.59 44.35 -17.15
C SER A 236 -16.37 45.82 -16.78
N SER A 237 -16.00 46.61 -17.78
CA SER A 237 -15.76 48.04 -17.77
C SER A 237 -17.05 48.88 -17.71
N ASP A 238 -16.88 50.12 -17.22
CA ASP A 238 -17.69 51.35 -17.37
C ASP A 238 -19.10 51.31 -16.74
N ASP A 239 -19.53 52.24 -15.86
CA ASP A 239 -19.52 53.70 -15.99
C ASP A 239 -19.76 54.44 -14.63
N VAL A 240 -18.93 55.46 -14.40
CA VAL A 240 -19.23 56.84 -13.92
C VAL A 240 -20.26 57.09 -12.78
N THR A 241 -19.78 57.65 -11.65
CA THR A 241 -20.12 59.04 -11.22
C THR A 241 -19.31 59.49 -9.98
N THR A 242 -18.43 60.48 -10.21
CA THR A 242 -18.12 61.68 -9.40
C THR A 242 -18.10 61.61 -7.86
N LEU A 243 -16.95 61.97 -7.25
CA LEU A 243 -16.77 63.28 -6.60
C LEU A 243 -15.30 63.54 -6.21
N GLU A 244 -14.97 64.83 -6.25
CA GLU A 244 -13.67 65.46 -6.36
C GLU A 244 -12.88 65.63 -5.05
N LYS A 245 -11.54 65.76 -5.21
CA LYS A 245 -10.61 66.80 -4.69
C LYS A 245 -9.29 66.15 -4.22
N ALA A 246 -8.25 66.20 -5.04
CA ALA A 246 -7.29 67.30 -5.20
C ALA A 246 -6.33 67.45 -4.00
N VAL A 247 -5.05 67.12 -4.18
CA VAL A 247 -3.90 68.05 -4.29
C VAL A 247 -2.58 67.25 -4.22
N THR A 248 -1.63 67.75 -5.00
CA THR A 248 -0.35 67.26 -5.53
C THR A 248 0.85 67.27 -4.55
N PRO A 249 2.04 66.75 -4.97
CA PRO A 249 3.07 66.15 -4.12
C PRO A 249 4.19 67.13 -3.74
N LYS A 250 5.08 66.71 -2.83
CA LYS A 250 6.42 67.29 -2.71
C LYS A 250 7.50 66.24 -2.50
N ASP A 251 8.54 66.44 -3.29
CA ASP A 251 9.87 65.83 -3.27
C ASP A 251 10.52 65.79 -1.89
N GLY A 252 11.35 64.77 -1.67
CA GLY A 252 12.18 64.61 -0.48
C GLY A 252 13.30 63.60 -0.72
N LYS A 253 14.31 64.07 -1.44
CA LYS A 253 15.60 63.43 -1.75
C LYS A 253 16.40 63.13 -0.46
N ILE A 254 17.30 62.11 -0.56
CA ILE A 254 18.66 62.01 0.05
C ILE A 254 18.90 60.99 1.21
N ASN A 255 19.69 59.99 0.81
CA ASN A 255 20.85 59.30 1.43
C ASN A 255 20.75 58.32 2.61
N SER A 256 21.14 57.08 2.28
CA SER A 256 22.19 56.22 2.87
C SER A 256 22.68 56.50 4.29
N LEU A 257 22.57 55.48 5.14
CA LEU A 257 23.68 54.69 5.69
C LEU A 257 23.19 53.26 5.96
#